data_AF-A0A7C6TSV9-F1
#
_entry.id   AF-A0A7C6TSV9-F1
#
_cell.length_a   1.000
_cell.length_b   1.000
_cell.length_c   1.000
_cell.angle_alpha   90.00
_cell.angle_beta   90.00
_cell.angle_gamma   90.00
#
_symmetry.space_group_name_H-M   'P 1'
#
loop_
_entity.id
_entity.type
_entity.pdbx_description
1 polymer ?
#
loop_
_entity_poly.entity_id
_entity_poly.type
_entity_poly.pdbx_seq_one_letter_code
_entity_poly.pdbx_strand_id
1 'polypeptide(L)' 'MLDEREFICVTCPVGCSIETVVEGQELIEIRGQACNRGVAFVKEELSAPRRMLTTTVRV' A
#
# COMPACT_ATOMS: atom_id res chain seq x y z
N MET A 1 2.70 9.32 17.47
CA MET A 1 1.43 9.68 16.79
C MET A 1 1.08 8.48 15.95
N LEU A 2 -0.07 7.86 16.23
CA LEU A 2 -0.58 6.77 15.41
C LEU A 2 -1.27 7.39 14.20
N ASP A 3 -0.75 7.12 13.02
CA ASP A 3 -1.31 7.56 11.75
C ASP A 3 -2.13 6.40 11.17
N GLU A 4 -3.44 6.57 11.16
CA GLU A 4 -4.35 5.67 10.47
C GLU A 4 -4.41 6.04 8.99
N ARG A 5 -4.16 5.05 8.13
CA ARG A 5 -4.16 5.20 6.68
C ARG A 5 -5.00 4.12 6.03
N GLU A 6 -5.90 4.54 5.16
CA GLU A 6 -6.72 3.64 4.35
C GLU A 6 -6.06 3.44 2.98
N PHE A 7 -6.00 2.18 2.55
CA PHE A 7 -5.47 1.75 1.26
C PHE A 7 -6.51 0.90 0.54
N ILE A 8 -6.55 1.01 -0.79
CA ILE A 8 -7.37 0.14 -1.63
C ILE A 8 -6.44 -0.80 -2.38
N CYS A 9 -6.68 -2.11 -2.26
CA CYS A 9 -5.91 -3.11 -2.99
C CYS A 9 -6.25 -3.04 -4.49
N VAL A 10 -5.40 -2.39 -5.27
CA VAL A 10 -5.52 -2.31 -6.74
C VAL A 10 -4.98 -3.55 -7.47
N THR A 11 -4.47 -4.53 -6.73
CA THR A 11 -3.89 -5.77 -7.31
C THR A 11 -4.96 -6.76 -7.77
N CYS A 12 -6.15 -6.72 -7.17
CA CYS A 12 -7.23 -7.67 -7.40
C CYS A 12 -8.48 -6.94 -7.91
N PRO A 13 -9.29 -7.53 -8.81
CA PRO A 13 -10.53 -6.91 -9.30
C PRO A 13 -11.58 -6.68 -8.22
N VAL A 14 -11.43 -7.33 -7.05
CA VAL A 14 -12.31 -7.19 -5.88
C VAL A 14 -12.13 -5.82 -5.19
N GLY A 15 -10.94 -5.22 -5.25
CA GLY A 15 -10.69 -3.90 -4.64
C GLY A 15 -10.91 -3.87 -3.13
N CYS A 16 -10.27 -4.75 -2.36
CA CYS A 16 -10.44 -4.78 -0.90
C CYS A 16 -9.94 -3.48 -0.25
N SER A 17 -10.74 -2.89 0.64
CA SER A 17 -10.31 -1.80 1.52
C SER A 17 -9.46 -2.35 2.66
N ILE A 18 -8.29 -1.76 2.84
CA ILE A 18 -7.30 -2.18 3.83
C ILE A 18 -6.97 -0.98 4.70
N GLU A 19 -7.29 -1.07 5.98
CA GLU A 19 -6.96 -0.08 6.99
C GLU A 19 -5.63 -0.44 7.63
N THR A 20 -4.73 0.52 7.74
CA THR A 20 -3.44 0.34 8.39
C THR A 20 -3.18 1.37 9.45
N VAL A 21 -2.57 0.93 10.54
CA VAL A 21 -2.11 1.78 11.62
C VAL A 21 -0.59 1.82 11.56
N VAL A 22 -0.05 3.00 11.28
CA VAL A 22 1.39 3.24 11.16
C VAL A 22 1.82 4.13 12.33
N GLU A 23 2.88 3.75 13.03
CA GLU A 23 3.51 4.60 14.04
C GLU A 23 4.91 5.00 13.56
N GLY A 24 5.00 6.22 13.04
CA GLY A 24 6.22 6.78 12.48
C GLY A 24 6.67 6.04 11.20
N GLN A 25 7.43 4.97 11.36
CA GLN A 25 7.98 4.13 10.28
C GLN A 25 7.58 2.65 10.41
N GLU A 26 6.93 2.26 11.50
CA GLU A 26 6.57 0.86 11.75
C GLU A 26 5.07 0.63 11.54
N LEU A 27 4.77 -0.44 10.82
CA LEU A 27 3.41 -0.89 10.58
C LEU A 27 2.96 -1.74 11.77
N ILE A 28 1.99 -1.25 12.54
CA ILE A 28 1.51 -1.92 13.76
C ILE A 28 0.43 -2.94 13.41
N GLU A 29 -0.59 -2.51 12.65
CA GLU A 29 -1.73 -3.37 12.32
C GLU A 29 -2.24 -3.16 10.91
N ILE A 30 -2.76 -4.24 10.33
CA ILE A 30 -3.48 -4.24 9.07
C ILE A 30 -4.84 -4.90 9.29
N ARG A 31 -5.92 -4.22 8.92
CA ARG A 31 -7.31 -4.67 9.03
C ARG A 31 -8.02 -4.54 7.67
N GLY A 32 -9.04 -5.36 7.41
CA GLY A 32 -9.83 -5.30 6.16
C GLY A 32 -9.28 -6.08 4.96
N GLN A 33 -8.08 -6.68 5.05
CA GLN A 33 -7.54 -7.50 3.97
C GLN A 33 -8.26 -8.85 3.84
N ALA A 34 -8.77 -9.15 2.65
CA ALA A 34 -9.35 -10.47 2.34
C ALA A 34 -8.32 -11.48 1.81
N CYS A 35 -7.09 -11.04 1.50
CA CYS A 35 -6.06 -11.89 0.90
C CYS A 35 -4.63 -11.47 1.27
N ASN A 36 -3.71 -12.43 1.22
CA ASN A 36 -2.28 -12.19 1.48
C ASN A 36 -1.63 -11.21 0.48
N ARG A 37 -2.19 -11.09 -0.73
CA ARG A 37 -1.71 -10.15 -1.75
C ARG A 37 -1.97 -8.70 -1.35
N GLY A 38 -3.09 -8.44 -0.68
CA GLY A 38 -3.41 -7.13 -0.11
C GLY A 38 -2.40 -6.72 0.97
N VAL A 39 -2.04 -7.65 1.86
CA VAL A 39 -0.98 -7.44 2.87
C VAL A 39 0.32 -6.99 2.20
N ALA A 40 0.73 -7.73 1.17
CA ALA A 40 2.00 -7.51 0.47
C ALA A 40 2.01 -6.16 -0.25
N PHE A 41 0.91 -5.83 -0.95
CA PHE A 41 0.74 -4.56 -1.63
C PHE A 41 0.88 -3.37 -0.66
N VAL A 42 0.19 -3.43 0.48
CA VAL A 42 0.22 -2.35 1.45
C VAL A 42 1.59 -2.22 2.13
N LYS A 43 2.28 -3.33 2.41
CA LYS A 43 3.67 -3.30 2.88
C LYS A 43 4.63 -2.68 1.86
N GLU A 44 4.48 -3.00 0.58
CA GLU A 44 5.28 -2.38 -0.49
C GLU A 44 4.97 -0.90 -0.63
N GLU A 45 3.70 -0.50 -0.61
CA GLU A 45 3.30 0.91 -0.75
C GLU A 45 3.80 1.77 0.43
N LEU A 46 3.85 1.22 1.65
CA LEU A 46 4.37 1.90 2.83
C LEU A 46 5.90 1.96 2.88
N SER A 47 6.60 0.91 2.44
CA SER A 47 8.06 0.83 2.51
C SER A 47 8.76 1.46 1.30
N ALA A 48 8.20 1.31 0.11
CA ALA A 48 8.79 1.74 -1.15
C ALA A 48 7.70 2.00 -2.22
N PRO A 49 7.02 3.16 -2.19
CA PRO A 49 5.99 3.51 -3.17
C PRO A 49 6.61 3.62 -4.56
N ARG A 50 6.43 2.59 -5.38
CA ARG A 50 6.98 2.52 -6.74
C ARG A 50 6.05 3.21 -7.72
N ARG A 51 6.29 4.50 -7.98
CA ARG A 51 5.66 5.24 -9.07
C ARG A 51 6.56 5.23 -10.30
N MET A 52 6.08 4.67 -11.41
CA MET A 52 6.82 4.76 -12.66
C MET A 52 6.73 6.18 -13.23
N LEU A 53 7.88 6.82 -13.40
CA LEU A 53 8.05 8.07 -14.13
C LEU A 53 8.61 7.76 -15.51
N THR A 54 7.75 7.71 -16.53
CA THR A 54 8.18 7.58 -17.93
C THR A 54 8.67 8.93 -18.44
N THR A 55 9.91 8.98 -18.92
CA THR A 55 10.49 10.17 -19.59
C THR A 55 10.89 9.78 -21.02
N THR A 56 10.77 10.72 -21.95
CA THR A 56 11.22 10.53 -23.33
C THR A 56 12.64 11.06 -23.48
N VAL A 57 13.53 10.28 -24.08
CA VAL A 57 14.88 10.71 -24.43
C VAL A 57 14.93 10.93 -25.95
N ARG A 58 15.45 12.08 -26.36
CA ARG A 58 15.72 12.37 -27.77
C ARG A 58 16.93 11.54 -28.20
N VAL A 59 16.76 10.69 -29.21
CA VAL A 59 17.84 9.95 -29.89
C VAL A 59 18.43 10.81 -30.99
#